data_AF-A0A9X3YHA3-F1
#
_entry.id   AF-A0A9X3YHA3-F1
#
_cell.length_a   1.000
_cell.length_b   1.000
_cell.length_c   1.000
_cell.angle_alpha   90.00
_cell.angle_beta   90.00
_cell.angle_gamma   90.00
#
_symmetry.space_group_name_H-M   'P 1'
#
loop_
_entity.id
_entity.type
_entity.pdbx_description
1 polymer ?
#
loop_
_entity_poly.entity_id
_entity_poly.type
_entity_poly.pdbx_seq_one_letter_code
_entity_poly.pdbx_strand_id
1 'polypeptide(L)'
;MALRPDGTRAYVANADNNSVSVIDTATNSVVATIPVGNLPSAVAVRPDGARAYVANFGSDNVSVIDTATNTVTTTIAVGNGPRGVAFRPVGTRAYVTNYGGSAVSAIDTATNTVTATIPVGTFLHGVAFRPDGARAYVVSYVAYTVSVIAIGPQVAALSPGNGPAVGGTVVTLTGINFTGATAVNFGAIPAASFTVNSDTQITATAPATGSLGIVDVRVTTPDGISVNSAADDYNYDTLPVTLQSFDVK
;
A
#
# COMPACT_ATOMS: atom_id res chain seq x y z
N MET A 1 -10.54 18.96 -7.22
CA MET A 1 -10.98 19.42 -5.88
C MET A 1 -10.96 18.23 -4.93
N ALA A 2 -10.69 18.47 -3.64
CA ALA A 2 -10.86 17.48 -2.57
C ALA A 2 -11.51 18.14 -1.35
N LEU A 3 -12.30 17.37 -0.59
CA LEU A 3 -12.84 17.79 0.69
C LEU A 3 -11.92 17.34 1.83
N ARG A 4 -11.81 18.16 2.86
CA ARG A 4 -11.28 17.71 4.15
C ARG A 4 -12.26 16.68 4.73
N PRO A 5 -11.79 15.61 5.40
CA PRO A 5 -12.67 14.55 5.92
C PRO A 5 -13.78 15.03 6.87
N ASP A 6 -13.53 16.12 7.62
CA ASP A 6 -14.53 16.75 8.50
C ASP A 6 -15.59 17.57 7.74
N GLY A 7 -15.45 17.70 6.42
CA GLY A 7 -16.35 18.44 5.54
C GLY A 7 -16.25 19.96 5.64
N THR A 8 -15.38 20.51 6.48
CA THR A 8 -15.33 21.96 6.80
C THR A 8 -14.58 22.79 5.75
N ARG A 9 -13.72 22.14 4.95
CA ARG A 9 -12.88 22.79 3.93
C ARG A 9 -12.88 22.01 2.63
N ALA A 10 -12.88 22.73 1.51
CA ALA A 10 -12.57 22.19 0.19
C ALA A 10 -11.27 22.79 -0.35
N TYR A 11 -10.46 21.99 -1.01
CA TYR A 11 -9.22 22.38 -1.65
C TYR A 11 -9.38 22.24 -3.17
N VAL A 12 -9.09 23.31 -3.92
CA VAL A 12 -9.25 23.36 -5.38
C VAL A 12 -7.94 23.79 -6.01
N ALA A 13 -7.38 22.93 -6.87
CA ALA A 13 -6.20 23.26 -7.67
C ALA A 13 -6.58 24.25 -8.79
N ASN A 14 -5.82 25.35 -8.88
CA ASN A 14 -5.97 26.38 -9.91
C ASN A 14 -4.78 26.28 -10.86
N ALA A 15 -4.95 25.53 -11.95
CA ALA A 15 -3.86 25.18 -12.87
C ALA A 15 -3.11 26.42 -13.40
N ASP A 16 -3.84 27.41 -13.91
CA ASP A 16 -3.25 28.58 -14.56
C ASP A 16 -2.59 29.57 -13.58
N ASN A 17 -2.95 29.49 -12.30
CA ASN A 17 -2.48 30.41 -11.26
C ASN A 17 -1.44 29.77 -10.32
N ASN A 18 -1.01 28.53 -10.59
CA ASN A 18 -0.04 27.78 -9.77
C ASN A 18 -0.38 27.81 -8.26
N SER A 19 -1.66 27.62 -7.92
CA SER A 19 -2.14 27.75 -6.54
C SER A 19 -3.23 26.72 -6.20
N VAL A 20 -3.53 26.60 -4.91
CA VAL A 20 -4.71 25.92 -4.39
C VAL A 20 -5.58 26.92 -3.62
N SER A 21 -6.86 27.02 -3.98
CA SER A 21 -7.87 27.73 -3.20
C SER A 21 -8.36 26.85 -2.06
N VAL A 22 -8.46 27.41 -0.86
CA VAL A 22 -9.13 26.81 0.30
C VAL A 22 -10.48 27.47 0.47
N ILE A 23 -11.55 26.68 0.42
CA ILE A 23 -12.93 27.14 0.50
C ILE A 23 -13.52 26.69 1.83
N ASP A 24 -14.14 27.61 2.56
CA ASP A 24 -15.04 27.26 3.67
C ASP A 24 -16.37 26.77 3.09
N THR A 25 -16.75 25.55 3.45
CA THR A 25 -17.93 24.87 2.88
C THR A 25 -19.24 25.33 3.49
N ALA A 26 -19.22 26.00 4.65
CA ALA A 26 -20.42 26.56 5.25
C ALA A 26 -20.79 27.90 4.59
N THR A 27 -19.79 28.70 4.22
CA THR A 27 -19.99 30.03 3.60
C THR A 27 -19.79 30.04 2.10
N ASN A 28 -19.27 28.95 1.50
CA ASN A 28 -18.88 28.85 0.09
C ASN A 28 -17.87 29.93 -0.35
N SER A 29 -17.05 30.43 0.57
CA SER A 29 -16.08 31.51 0.30
C SER A 29 -14.65 31.00 0.31
N VAL A 30 -13.80 31.56 -0.54
CA VAL A 30 -12.35 31.33 -0.50
C VAL A 30 -11.77 32.01 0.74
N VAL A 31 -11.13 31.24 1.62
CA VAL A 31 -10.51 31.71 2.87
C VAL A 31 -8.99 31.75 2.81
N ALA A 32 -8.38 31.06 1.85
CA ALA A 32 -6.94 31.14 1.58
C ALA A 32 -6.63 30.76 0.13
N THR A 33 -5.50 31.28 -0.37
CA THR A 33 -4.89 30.85 -1.64
C THR A 33 -3.45 30.48 -1.36
N ILE A 34 -3.10 29.22 -1.63
CA ILE A 34 -1.81 28.62 -1.28
C ILE A 34 -0.98 28.49 -2.57
N PRO A 35 0.18 29.16 -2.70
CA PRO A 35 1.08 28.93 -3.82
C PRO A 35 1.60 27.49 -3.82
N VAL A 36 1.61 26.84 -4.98
CA VAL A 36 2.14 25.49 -5.19
C VAL A 36 3.04 25.46 -6.44
N GLY A 37 3.37 24.27 -6.94
CA GLY A 37 4.12 24.14 -8.19
C GLY A 37 3.32 24.52 -9.43
N ASN A 38 3.95 24.35 -10.59
CA ASN A 38 3.40 24.75 -11.88
C ASN A 38 2.31 23.79 -12.35
N LEU A 39 1.22 24.35 -12.91
CA LEU A 39 0.09 23.61 -13.47
C LEU A 39 -0.44 22.52 -12.52
N PRO A 40 -0.90 22.88 -11.29
CA PRO A 40 -1.47 21.89 -10.38
C PRO A 40 -2.71 21.24 -11.00
N SER A 41 -2.73 19.91 -11.05
CA SER A 41 -3.70 19.11 -11.80
C SER A 41 -4.72 18.41 -10.89
N ALA A 42 -4.28 17.92 -9.74
CA ALA A 42 -5.11 17.24 -8.76
C ALA A 42 -4.67 17.59 -7.33
N VAL A 43 -5.64 17.53 -6.42
CA VAL A 43 -5.41 17.66 -4.98
C VAL A 43 -6.16 16.55 -4.27
N ALA A 44 -5.53 15.96 -3.27
CA ALA A 44 -6.13 14.99 -2.36
C ALA A 44 -5.82 15.40 -0.91
N VAL A 45 -6.76 15.18 0.00
CA VAL A 45 -6.55 15.39 1.44
C VAL A 45 -6.33 14.03 2.11
N ARG A 46 -5.35 13.95 3.00
CA ARG A 46 -5.06 12.74 3.78
C ARG A 46 -6.28 12.37 4.64
N PRO A 47 -6.56 11.08 4.88
CA PRO A 47 -7.76 10.66 5.62
C PRO A 47 -7.91 11.22 7.04
N ASP A 48 -6.83 11.63 7.69
CA ASP A 48 -6.86 12.31 8.99
C ASP A 48 -7.06 13.84 8.88
N GLY A 49 -7.11 14.36 7.66
CA GLY A 49 -7.33 15.77 7.38
C GLY A 49 -6.16 16.68 7.74
N ALA A 50 -4.97 16.16 8.06
CA ALA A 50 -3.83 16.95 8.51
C ALA A 50 -3.00 17.52 7.35
N ARG A 51 -2.87 16.77 6.24
CA ARG A 51 -2.10 17.17 5.06
C ARG A 51 -2.93 17.07 3.78
N ALA A 52 -2.63 17.91 2.81
CA ALA A 52 -3.12 17.79 1.44
C ALA A 52 -1.95 17.67 0.46
N TYR A 53 -2.05 16.78 -0.53
CA TYR A 53 -1.05 16.58 -1.56
C TYR A 53 -1.58 17.11 -2.89
N VAL A 54 -0.76 17.87 -3.60
CA VAL A 54 -1.10 18.50 -4.87
C VAL A 54 -0.15 18.02 -5.94
N ALA A 55 -0.67 17.35 -6.96
CA ALA A 55 0.11 16.95 -8.12
C ALA A 55 0.36 18.17 -9.02
N ASN A 56 1.61 18.58 -9.19
CA ASN A 56 1.99 19.74 -9.99
C ASN A 56 2.50 19.27 -11.35
N PHE A 57 1.60 19.24 -12.34
CA PHE A 57 1.86 18.64 -13.65
C PHE A 57 3.08 19.26 -14.34
N GLY A 58 3.24 20.58 -14.27
CA GLY A 58 4.33 21.29 -14.95
C GLY A 58 5.64 21.32 -14.17
N SER A 59 5.66 20.86 -12.91
CA SER A 59 6.85 20.87 -12.06
C SER A 59 7.40 19.48 -11.75
N ASP A 60 6.77 18.41 -12.27
CA ASP A 60 7.16 17.01 -12.02
C ASP A 60 7.32 16.69 -10.52
N ASN A 61 6.49 17.31 -9.68
CA ASN A 61 6.55 17.16 -8.24
C ASN A 61 5.15 17.20 -7.58
N VAL A 62 5.12 16.89 -6.29
CA VAL A 62 3.94 17.02 -5.43
C VAL A 62 4.20 18.05 -4.35
N SER A 63 3.34 19.05 -4.21
CA SER A 63 3.38 19.94 -3.04
C SER A 63 2.64 19.29 -1.86
N VAL A 64 3.26 19.29 -0.69
CA VAL A 64 2.65 18.86 0.57
C VAL A 64 2.21 20.09 1.35
N ILE A 65 0.91 20.22 1.59
CA ILE A 65 0.29 21.34 2.31
C ILE A 65 -0.06 20.88 3.72
N ASP A 66 0.34 21.65 4.72
CA ASP A 66 -0.24 21.58 6.07
C ASP A 66 -1.59 22.29 6.05
N THR A 67 -2.65 21.56 6.43
CA THR A 67 -4.02 22.06 6.35
C THR A 67 -4.42 22.97 7.52
N ALA A 68 -3.68 22.92 8.63
CA ALA A 68 -3.90 23.79 9.79
C ALA A 68 -3.31 25.18 9.53
N THR A 69 -2.13 25.25 8.91
CA THR A 69 -1.45 26.51 8.61
C THR A 69 -1.70 27.02 7.19
N ASN A 70 -2.25 26.19 6.30
CA ASN A 70 -2.44 26.49 4.86
C ASN A 70 -1.12 26.87 4.16
N THR A 71 -0.03 26.16 4.47
CA THR A 71 1.29 26.40 3.89
C THR A 71 1.87 25.14 3.28
N VAL A 72 2.61 25.27 2.18
CA VAL A 72 3.42 24.17 1.65
C VAL A 72 4.59 23.91 2.59
N THR A 73 4.70 22.69 3.11
CA THR A 73 5.77 22.28 4.02
C THR A 73 6.97 21.67 3.29
N THR A 74 6.72 21.02 2.15
CA THR A 74 7.76 20.42 1.31
C THR A 74 7.23 20.12 -0.08
N THR A 75 8.13 19.79 -0.99
CA THR A 75 7.82 19.27 -2.33
C THR A 75 8.52 17.94 -2.55
N ILE A 76 7.82 16.99 -3.15
CA ILE A 76 8.30 15.63 -3.40
C ILE A 76 8.48 15.46 -4.90
N ALA A 77 9.70 15.24 -5.38
CA ALA A 77 9.94 14.91 -6.78
C ALA A 77 9.28 13.56 -7.13
N VAL A 78 8.56 13.50 -8.25
CA VAL A 78 7.91 12.28 -8.76
C VAL A 78 8.23 12.11 -10.25
N GLY A 79 7.50 11.25 -10.96
CA GLY A 79 7.66 11.10 -12.40
C GLY A 79 7.10 12.29 -13.19
N ASN A 80 7.30 12.26 -14.50
CA ASN A 80 6.91 13.35 -15.39
C ASN A 80 5.39 13.51 -15.52
N GLY A 81 4.92 14.76 -15.41
CA GLY A 81 3.53 15.15 -15.57
C GLY A 81 2.59 14.49 -14.55
N PRO A 82 2.78 14.68 -13.24
CA PRO A 82 1.88 14.09 -12.25
C PRO A 82 0.46 14.64 -12.43
N ARG A 83 -0.53 13.74 -12.51
CA ARG A 83 -1.90 14.10 -12.91
C ARG A 83 -2.97 13.74 -11.90
N GLY A 84 -2.84 12.59 -11.26
CA GLY A 84 -3.73 12.12 -10.21
C GLY A 84 -2.93 11.85 -8.94
N VAL A 85 -3.56 12.08 -7.80
CA VAL A 85 -3.03 11.72 -6.48
C VAL A 85 -4.15 11.17 -5.63
N ALA A 86 -3.91 10.07 -4.93
CA ALA A 86 -4.85 9.50 -3.97
C ALA A 86 -4.10 8.92 -2.78
N PHE A 87 -4.70 9.06 -1.59
CA PHE A 87 -4.20 8.39 -0.40
C PHE A 87 -4.81 6.99 -0.31
N ARG A 88 -4.01 6.04 0.18
CA ARG A 88 -4.53 4.80 0.72
C ARG A 88 -5.49 5.12 1.89
N PRO A 89 -6.59 4.37 2.13
CA PRO A 89 -7.56 4.69 3.18
C PRO A 89 -6.99 4.87 4.59
N VAL A 90 -5.92 4.15 4.93
CA VAL A 90 -5.19 4.30 6.21
C VAL A 90 -4.24 5.50 6.27
N GLY A 91 -4.10 6.22 5.16
CA GLY A 91 -3.29 7.44 5.06
C GLY A 91 -1.78 7.24 5.02
N THR A 92 -1.25 6.02 5.21
CA THR A 92 0.20 5.77 5.29
C THR A 92 0.95 6.01 3.98
N ARG A 93 0.29 5.79 2.84
CA ARG A 93 0.84 6.01 1.50
C ARG A 93 -0.06 6.88 0.62
N ALA A 94 0.56 7.63 -0.28
CA ALA A 94 -0.09 8.28 -1.41
C ALA A 94 0.45 7.73 -2.73
N TYR A 95 -0.42 7.58 -3.72
CA TYR A 95 -0.06 7.11 -5.05
C TYR A 95 -0.30 8.24 -6.04
N VAL A 96 0.69 8.50 -6.90
CA VAL A 96 0.69 9.60 -7.87
C VAL A 96 0.88 9.03 -9.26
N THR A 97 -0.07 9.28 -10.14
CA THR A 97 -0.01 8.86 -11.54
C THR A 97 0.81 9.87 -12.34
N ASN A 98 1.83 9.37 -13.04
CA ASN A 98 2.70 10.21 -13.87
C ASN A 98 2.26 10.08 -15.33
N TYR A 99 1.55 11.09 -15.84
CA TYR A 99 0.93 11.06 -17.17
C TYR A 99 1.97 11.00 -18.29
N GLY A 100 3.06 11.77 -18.17
CA GLY A 100 4.15 11.76 -19.14
C GLY A 100 5.12 10.58 -18.98
N GLY A 101 4.94 9.77 -17.92
CA GLY A 101 5.70 8.56 -17.66
C GLY A 101 4.94 7.26 -17.95
N SER A 102 5.54 6.14 -17.53
CA SER A 102 4.98 4.79 -17.65
C SER A 102 4.65 4.12 -16.30
N ALA A 103 4.62 4.90 -15.22
CA ALA A 103 4.59 4.38 -13.86
C ALA A 103 3.84 5.27 -12.86
N VAL A 104 3.43 4.68 -11.74
CA VAL A 104 2.88 5.35 -10.57
C VAL A 104 3.97 5.48 -9.51
N SER A 105 4.11 6.66 -8.91
CA SER A 105 4.98 6.89 -7.76
C SER A 105 4.21 6.60 -6.47
N ALA A 106 4.71 5.68 -5.65
CA ALA A 106 4.21 5.44 -4.30
C ALA A 106 5.05 6.27 -3.32
N ILE A 107 4.37 7.05 -2.47
CA ILE A 107 4.97 7.99 -1.52
C ILE A 107 4.63 7.54 -0.11
N ASP A 108 5.64 7.43 0.75
CA ASP A 108 5.47 7.34 2.20
C ASP A 108 5.10 8.72 2.76
N THR A 109 3.99 8.79 3.49
CA THR A 109 3.44 10.07 3.96
C THR A 109 4.02 10.55 5.30
N ALA A 110 4.71 9.67 6.03
CA ALA A 110 5.42 10.04 7.23
C ALA A 110 6.74 10.73 6.86
N THR A 111 7.47 10.16 5.92
CA THR A 111 8.78 10.67 5.48
C THR A 111 8.72 11.62 4.30
N ASN A 112 7.59 11.68 3.57
CA ASN A 112 7.43 12.44 2.33
C ASN A 112 8.43 12.02 1.24
N THR A 113 8.71 10.72 1.12
CA THR A 113 9.65 10.18 0.14
C THR A 113 8.98 9.19 -0.81
N VAL A 114 9.39 9.17 -2.08
CA VAL A 114 8.98 8.11 -3.02
C VAL A 114 9.65 6.81 -2.60
N THR A 115 8.86 5.78 -2.30
CA THR A 115 9.36 4.46 -1.88
C THR A 115 9.35 3.45 -3.02
N ALA A 116 8.53 3.67 -4.06
CA ALA A 116 8.49 2.81 -5.24
C ALA A 116 8.02 3.58 -6.47
N THR A 117 8.50 3.12 -7.63
CA THR A 117 8.00 3.50 -8.95
C THR A 117 7.44 2.25 -9.61
N ILE A 118 6.12 2.18 -9.76
CA ILE A 118 5.38 0.97 -10.13
C ILE A 118 4.99 1.07 -11.62
N PRO A 119 5.61 0.29 -12.52
CA PRO A 119 5.25 0.30 -13.92
C PRO A 119 3.84 -0.24 -14.12
N VAL A 120 2.96 0.55 -14.73
CA VAL A 120 1.56 0.14 -15.00
C VAL A 120 1.06 0.56 -16.39
N GLY A 121 1.93 1.17 -17.20
CA GLY A 121 1.60 1.68 -18.53
C GLY A 121 1.71 3.20 -18.63
N THR A 122 1.45 3.74 -19.81
CA THR A 122 1.63 5.16 -20.15
C THR A 122 0.33 5.97 -20.04
N PHE A 123 0.44 7.30 -19.99
CA PHE A 123 -0.69 8.24 -20.04
C PHE A 123 -1.71 8.02 -18.92
N LEU A 124 -1.19 7.87 -17.71
CA LEU A 124 -1.97 7.59 -16.51
C LEU A 124 -2.75 8.84 -16.06
N HIS A 125 -4.00 8.64 -15.62
CA HIS A 125 -4.88 9.72 -15.18
C HIS A 125 -5.25 9.58 -13.71
N GLY A 126 -6.39 8.94 -13.42
CA GLY A 126 -6.89 8.77 -12.07
C GLY A 126 -6.26 7.56 -11.42
N VAL A 127 -6.10 7.65 -10.10
CA VAL A 127 -5.86 6.51 -9.22
C VAL A 127 -6.90 6.53 -8.12
N ALA A 128 -7.45 5.37 -7.78
CA ALA A 128 -8.40 5.22 -6.69
C ALA A 128 -8.10 3.93 -5.92
N PHE A 129 -8.32 3.94 -4.62
CA PHE A 129 -8.15 2.76 -3.78
C PHE A 129 -9.48 2.05 -3.54
N ARG A 130 -9.44 0.72 -3.46
CA ARG A 130 -10.51 -0.05 -2.82
C ARG A 130 -10.64 0.41 -1.36
N PRO A 131 -11.85 0.48 -0.77
CA PRO A 131 -12.04 0.94 0.61
C PRO A 131 -11.24 0.16 1.67
N ASP A 132 -10.95 -1.12 1.42
CA ASP A 132 -10.10 -1.96 2.27
C ASP A 132 -8.59 -1.62 2.16
N GLY A 133 -8.21 -0.77 1.20
CA GLY A 133 -6.85 -0.36 0.93
C GLY A 133 -5.93 -1.47 0.38
N ALA A 134 -6.48 -2.61 -0.05
CA ALA A 134 -5.72 -3.75 -0.55
C ALA A 134 -5.38 -3.66 -2.04
N ARG A 135 -6.09 -2.81 -2.79
CA ARG A 135 -5.88 -2.57 -4.22
C ARG A 135 -6.00 -1.10 -4.57
N ALA A 136 -5.16 -0.65 -5.49
CA ALA A 136 -5.35 0.59 -6.22
C ALA A 136 -5.69 0.30 -7.68
N TYR A 137 -6.57 1.11 -8.26
CA TYR A 137 -7.00 1.04 -9.65
C TYR A 137 -6.50 2.30 -10.35
N VAL A 138 -5.75 2.12 -11.42
CA VAL A 138 -5.15 3.20 -12.19
C VAL A 138 -5.70 3.16 -13.60
N VAL A 139 -6.23 4.29 -14.07
CA VAL A 139 -6.79 4.39 -15.42
C VAL A 139 -5.74 4.96 -16.39
N SER A 140 -5.61 4.34 -17.55
CA SER A 140 -4.83 4.86 -18.67
C SER A 140 -5.75 5.48 -19.71
N TYR A 141 -5.48 6.72 -20.10
CA TYR A 141 -6.29 7.44 -21.08
C TYR A 141 -6.10 6.94 -22.51
N VAL A 142 -4.85 6.60 -22.88
CA VAL A 142 -4.52 6.19 -24.25
C VAL A 142 -4.61 4.68 -24.42
N ALA A 143 -4.30 3.89 -23.39
CA ALA A 143 -4.41 2.44 -23.47
C ALA A 143 -5.85 1.94 -23.32
N TYR A 144 -6.79 2.79 -22.87
CA TYR A 144 -8.18 2.42 -22.56
C TYR A 144 -8.30 1.25 -21.55
N THR A 145 -7.37 1.18 -20.61
CA THR A 145 -7.29 0.11 -19.61
C THR A 145 -7.39 0.63 -18.17
N VAL A 146 -7.74 -0.29 -17.26
CA VAL A 146 -7.60 -0.14 -15.82
C VAL A 146 -6.58 -1.14 -15.31
N SER A 147 -5.47 -0.63 -14.77
CA SER A 147 -4.43 -1.44 -14.13
C SER A 147 -4.73 -1.59 -12.64
N VAL A 148 -4.56 -2.79 -12.10
CA VAL A 148 -4.74 -3.07 -10.67
C VAL A 148 -3.37 -3.20 -10.01
N ILE A 149 -3.11 -2.39 -8.99
CA ILE A 149 -1.91 -2.49 -8.15
C ILE A 149 -2.32 -3.16 -6.83
N ALA A 150 -1.73 -4.30 -6.51
CA ALA A 150 -1.88 -4.92 -5.19
C ALA A 150 -1.09 -4.11 -4.15
N ILE A 151 -1.73 -3.84 -3.01
CA ILE A 151 -1.19 -3.02 -1.93
C ILE A 151 -1.06 -3.89 -0.69
N GLY A 152 0.15 -4.00 -0.15
CA GLY A 152 0.46 -4.90 0.94
C GLY A 152 1.23 -6.15 0.50
N PRO A 153 1.64 -6.99 1.46
CA PRO A 153 2.31 -8.24 1.16
C PRO A 153 1.40 -9.17 0.37
N GLN A 154 1.98 -10.01 -0.47
CA GLN A 154 1.29 -11.14 -1.09
C GLN A 154 2.13 -12.38 -0.90
N VAL A 155 1.51 -13.46 -0.43
CA VAL A 155 2.15 -14.78 -0.37
C VAL A 155 1.76 -15.53 -1.63
N ALA A 156 2.74 -15.95 -2.40
CA ALA A 156 2.57 -16.62 -3.69
C ALA A 156 2.90 -18.12 -3.63
N ALA A 157 3.62 -18.57 -2.61
CA ALA A 157 3.87 -19.99 -2.35
C ALA A 157 4.42 -20.23 -0.94
N LEU A 158 4.18 -21.44 -0.42
CA LEU A 158 4.78 -21.99 0.79
C LEU A 158 5.63 -23.22 0.45
N SER A 159 6.80 -23.37 1.08
CA SER A 159 7.63 -24.57 0.93
C SER A 159 8.34 -24.95 2.23
N PRO A 160 8.04 -26.11 2.84
CA PRO A 160 6.95 -27.02 2.49
C PRO A 160 5.56 -26.42 2.80
N GLY A 161 4.53 -26.85 2.09
CA GLY A 161 3.13 -26.42 2.32
C GLY A 161 2.38 -27.20 3.41
N ASN A 162 3.07 -28.07 4.14
CA ASN A 162 2.48 -28.91 5.18
C ASN A 162 3.48 -29.24 6.29
N GLY A 163 2.98 -29.77 7.40
CA GLY A 163 3.79 -30.28 8.51
C GLY A 163 2.95 -30.62 9.74
N PRO A 164 3.58 -31.13 10.81
CA PRO A 164 2.84 -31.74 11.90
C PRO A 164 2.12 -30.72 12.78
N ALA A 165 0.96 -31.09 13.34
CA ALA A 165 0.18 -30.23 14.26
C ALA A 165 0.91 -29.79 15.54
N VAL A 166 2.05 -30.41 15.87
CA VAL A 166 2.93 -30.00 16.97
C VAL A 166 3.84 -28.82 16.59
N GLY A 167 3.80 -28.36 15.33
CA GLY A 167 4.61 -27.25 14.82
C GLY A 167 6.08 -27.62 14.58
N GLY A 168 6.91 -26.60 14.38
CA GLY A 168 8.37 -26.72 14.23
C GLY A 168 8.86 -26.82 12.79
N THR A 169 7.99 -27.05 11.81
CA THR A 169 8.36 -27.01 10.39
C THR A 169 8.83 -25.61 10.00
N VAL A 170 10.03 -25.53 9.45
CA VAL A 170 10.53 -24.30 8.84
C VAL A 170 9.97 -24.19 7.43
N VAL A 171 9.20 -23.14 7.18
CA VAL A 171 8.50 -22.85 5.93
C VAL A 171 9.12 -21.61 5.28
N THR A 172 9.44 -21.74 4.00
CA THR A 172 9.82 -20.60 3.15
C THR A 172 8.58 -20.06 2.46
N LEU A 173 8.25 -18.80 2.75
CA LEU A 173 7.21 -18.03 2.09
C LEU A 173 7.85 -17.30 0.91
N THR A 174 7.34 -17.49 -0.30
CA THR A 174 7.73 -16.72 -1.49
C THR A 174 6.61 -15.75 -1.84
N GLY A 175 6.93 -14.51 -2.19
CA GLY A 175 5.92 -13.48 -2.41
C GLY A 175 6.48 -12.13 -2.86
N ILE A 176 5.75 -11.06 -2.52
CA ILE A 176 6.14 -9.66 -2.78
C ILE A 176 5.79 -8.77 -1.59
N ASN A 177 6.46 -7.63 -1.47
CA ASN A 177 6.27 -6.61 -0.43
C ASN A 177 6.42 -7.15 1.00
N PHE A 178 7.42 -8.01 1.23
CA PHE A 178 7.73 -8.56 2.55
C PHE A 178 8.67 -7.69 3.38
N THR A 179 9.35 -6.71 2.77
CA THR A 179 10.22 -5.80 3.53
C THR A 179 9.43 -5.08 4.62
N GLY A 180 9.96 -5.11 5.84
CA GLY A 180 9.30 -4.50 7.00
C GLY A 180 8.14 -5.34 7.57
N ALA A 181 8.00 -6.61 7.19
CA ALA A 181 7.00 -7.48 7.82
C ALA A 181 7.15 -7.52 9.35
N THR A 182 6.03 -7.34 10.04
CA THR A 182 5.94 -7.27 11.50
C THR A 182 5.28 -8.52 12.10
N ALA A 183 4.58 -9.31 11.29
CA ALA A 183 4.01 -10.59 11.71
C ALA A 183 3.89 -11.58 10.56
N VAL A 184 4.00 -12.86 10.91
CA VAL A 184 3.57 -14.00 10.10
C VAL A 184 2.64 -14.84 10.97
N ASN A 185 1.46 -15.19 10.48
CA ASN A 185 0.46 -15.96 11.22
C ASN A 185 0.06 -17.21 10.42
N PHE A 186 -0.05 -18.35 11.09
CA PHE A 186 -0.63 -19.59 10.58
C PHE A 186 -2.04 -19.71 11.16
N GLY A 187 -3.06 -19.38 10.36
CA GLY A 187 -4.41 -19.15 10.84
C GLY A 187 -4.44 -18.02 11.88
N ALA A 188 -5.01 -18.29 13.05
CA ALA A 188 -5.07 -17.32 14.14
C ALA A 188 -3.78 -17.27 15.01
N ILE A 189 -2.85 -18.20 14.81
CA ILE A 189 -1.70 -18.37 15.70
C ILE A 189 -0.44 -17.73 15.06
N PRO A 190 0.28 -16.83 15.76
CA PRO A 190 1.54 -16.29 15.27
C PRO A 190 2.56 -17.39 14.99
N ALA A 191 3.40 -17.23 13.96
CA ALA A 191 4.54 -18.08 13.73
C ALA A 191 5.46 -18.11 14.96
N ALA A 192 6.05 -19.27 15.27
CA ALA A 192 6.94 -19.41 16.41
C ALA A 192 8.17 -18.48 16.29
N SER A 193 8.61 -18.27 15.05
CA SER A 193 9.60 -17.25 14.68
C SER A 193 9.47 -16.96 13.18
N PHE A 194 9.94 -15.80 12.73
CA PHE A 194 10.15 -15.56 11.31
C PHE A 194 11.32 -14.60 11.07
N THR A 195 11.90 -14.68 9.87
CA THR A 195 12.97 -13.83 9.36
C THR A 195 12.57 -13.33 7.99
N VAL A 196 12.64 -12.01 7.77
CA VAL A 196 12.51 -11.42 6.43
C VAL A 196 13.87 -11.54 5.73
N ASN A 197 13.97 -12.45 4.76
CA ASN A 197 15.21 -12.72 4.04
C ASN A 197 15.45 -11.70 2.93
N SER A 198 14.36 -11.31 2.24
CA SER A 198 14.33 -10.30 1.18
C SER A 198 12.91 -9.75 1.04
N ASP A 199 12.71 -8.79 0.12
CA ASP A 199 11.37 -8.27 -0.18
C ASP A 199 10.41 -9.33 -0.77
N THR A 200 10.95 -10.47 -1.22
CA THR A 200 10.21 -11.55 -1.88
C THR A 200 10.27 -12.88 -1.12
N GLN A 201 10.98 -12.94 0.01
CA GLN A 201 11.13 -14.18 0.77
C GLN A 201 11.14 -13.96 2.29
N ILE A 202 10.35 -14.76 3.00
CA ILE A 202 10.37 -14.89 4.46
C ILE A 202 10.63 -16.36 4.80
N THR A 203 11.43 -16.61 5.83
CA THR A 203 11.49 -17.93 6.48
C THR A 203 10.71 -17.85 7.80
N ALA A 204 9.72 -18.71 8.00
CA ALA A 204 8.90 -18.74 9.20
C ALA A 204 8.81 -20.16 9.77
N THR A 205 8.71 -20.29 11.09
CA THR A 205 8.53 -21.58 11.76
C THR A 205 7.08 -21.76 12.15
N ALA A 206 6.45 -22.82 11.63
CA ALA A 206 5.05 -23.15 11.89
C ALA A 206 4.83 -23.35 13.41
N PRO A 207 3.83 -22.69 14.02
CA PRO A 207 3.52 -22.85 15.43
C PRO A 207 2.84 -24.20 15.71
N ALA A 208 2.82 -24.59 16.99
CA ALA A 208 2.00 -25.71 17.43
C ALA A 208 0.53 -25.29 17.49
N THR A 209 -0.38 -26.10 16.94
CA THR A 209 -1.83 -25.85 16.96
C THR A 209 -2.59 -26.92 17.72
N GLY A 210 -2.02 -28.13 17.85
CA GLY A 210 -2.68 -29.30 18.42
C GLY A 210 -3.87 -29.82 17.61
N SER A 211 -4.14 -29.24 16.44
CA SER A 211 -5.28 -29.56 15.57
C SER A 211 -4.82 -29.80 14.14
N LEU A 212 -5.43 -30.77 13.46
CA LEU A 212 -5.19 -31.06 12.04
C LEU A 212 -6.03 -30.15 11.15
N GLY A 213 -5.56 -29.91 9.92
CA GLY A 213 -6.33 -29.20 8.88
C GLY A 213 -5.57 -28.04 8.22
N ILE A 214 -6.22 -27.43 7.23
CA ILE A 214 -5.67 -26.34 6.44
C ILE A 214 -5.91 -25.01 7.14
N VAL A 215 -4.89 -24.15 7.17
CA VAL A 215 -4.97 -22.75 7.63
C VAL A 215 -4.31 -21.81 6.63
N ASP A 216 -4.78 -20.57 6.57
CA ASP A 216 -4.12 -19.52 5.77
C ASP A 216 -2.82 -19.04 6.45
N VAL A 217 -1.75 -18.85 5.69
CA VAL A 217 -0.51 -18.21 6.17
C VAL A 217 -0.45 -16.76 5.71
N ARG A 218 -0.68 -15.84 6.65
CA ARG A 218 -0.71 -14.40 6.35
C ARG A 218 0.54 -13.68 6.81
N VAL A 219 1.01 -12.75 5.98
CA VAL A 219 2.08 -11.81 6.32
C VAL A 219 1.46 -10.44 6.59
N THR A 220 1.92 -9.78 7.65
CA THR A 220 1.57 -8.39 7.96
C THR A 220 2.78 -7.50 7.77
N THR A 221 2.64 -6.44 6.99
CA THR A 221 3.62 -5.34 6.91
C THR A 221 2.91 -4.01 7.21
N PRO A 222 3.63 -2.88 7.33
CA PRO A 222 3.02 -1.55 7.37
C PRO A 222 2.08 -1.27 6.19
N ASP A 223 2.26 -1.99 5.08
CA ASP A 223 1.43 -1.89 3.88
C ASP A 223 0.17 -2.76 3.94
N GLY A 224 -0.10 -3.43 5.05
CA GLY A 224 -1.31 -4.23 5.28
C GLY A 224 -1.03 -5.71 5.49
N ILE A 225 -2.10 -6.49 5.46
CA ILE A 225 -2.07 -7.94 5.62
C ILE A 225 -2.26 -8.58 4.25
N SER A 226 -1.54 -9.67 3.97
CA SER A 226 -1.71 -10.42 2.73
C SER A 226 -3.13 -10.96 2.62
N VAL A 227 -3.63 -10.98 1.39
CA VAL A 227 -4.96 -11.53 1.10
C VAL A 227 -4.88 -13.06 1.09
N ASN A 228 -6.00 -13.71 1.41
CA ASN A 228 -6.10 -15.17 1.29
C ASN A 228 -6.09 -15.61 -0.16
N SER A 229 -5.45 -16.75 -0.40
CA SER A 229 -5.45 -17.50 -1.64
C SER A 229 -5.23 -18.99 -1.35
N ALA A 230 -5.33 -19.83 -2.38
CA ALA A 230 -4.91 -21.23 -2.24
C ALA A 230 -3.39 -21.41 -2.14
N ALA A 231 -2.61 -20.37 -2.44
CA ALA A 231 -1.15 -20.43 -2.48
C ALA A 231 -0.50 -20.27 -1.08
N ASP A 232 -1.26 -19.74 -0.12
CA ASP A 232 -0.90 -19.57 1.28
C ASP A 232 -1.60 -20.56 2.23
N ASP A 233 -2.25 -21.58 1.68
CA ASP A 233 -2.80 -22.69 2.47
C ASP A 233 -1.68 -23.58 3.03
N TYR A 234 -1.59 -23.68 4.36
CA TYR A 234 -0.70 -24.60 5.06
C TYR A 234 -1.48 -25.73 5.73
N ASN A 235 -1.14 -26.98 5.41
CA ASN A 235 -1.82 -28.15 5.96
C ASN A 235 -1.10 -28.70 7.20
N TYR A 236 -1.77 -28.64 8.36
CA TYR A 236 -1.35 -29.37 9.54
C TYR A 236 -1.75 -30.84 9.43
N ASP A 237 -0.76 -31.71 9.34
CA ASP A 237 -0.91 -33.15 9.25
C ASP A 237 -0.41 -33.87 10.52
N THR A 238 -0.55 -35.20 10.51
CA THR A 238 0.05 -36.05 11.54
C THR A 238 1.54 -36.18 11.27
N LEU A 239 2.35 -36.27 12.33
CA LEU A 239 3.79 -36.55 12.23
C LEU A 239 4.07 -37.66 11.20
N PRO A 240 5.11 -37.52 10.35
CA PRO A 240 5.60 -38.68 9.62
C PRO A 240 5.94 -39.76 10.65
N VAL A 241 5.25 -40.89 10.56
CA VAL A 241 5.43 -42.00 11.50
C VAL A 241 6.84 -42.56 11.28
N THR A 242 7.81 -42.14 12.08
CA THR A 242 9.06 -42.90 12.23
C THR A 242 8.73 -44.12 13.07
N LEU A 243 8.53 -45.27 12.42
CA LEU A 243 8.50 -46.55 13.10
C LEU A 243 9.86 -46.73 13.82
N GLN A 244 9.86 -46.60 15.14
CA GLN A 244 10.97 -47.16 15.92
C GLN A 244 10.79 -48.67 15.91
N SER A 245 11.66 -49.37 15.19
CA SER A 245 11.77 -50.82 15.30
C SER A 245 12.17 -51.16 16.74
N PHE A 246 11.25 -51.74 17.50
CA PHE A 246 11.60 -52.42 18.73
C PHE A 246 12.19 -53.78 18.35
N ASP A 247 13.51 -53.94 18.51
CA ASP A 247 14.13 -55.25 18.47
C ASP A 247 13.55 -56.09 19.62
N VAL A 248 12.75 -57.09 19.27
CA VAL A 248 12.34 -58.14 20.20
C VAL A 248 13.54 -59.07 20.34
N LYS A 249 14.14 -59.10 21.54
CA LYS A 249 15.16 -60.08 21.92
C LYS A 249 14.57 -61.48 22.07
#